data_AF-A0A2V4NHI0-F1
#
_entry.id   AF-A0A2V4NHI0-F1
#
_cell.length_a   1.000
_cell.length_b   1.000
_cell.length_c   1.000
_cell.angle_alpha   90.00
_cell.angle_beta   90.00
_cell.angle_gamma   90.00
#
_symmetry.space_group_name_H-M   'P 1'
#
loop_
_entity.id
_entity.type
_entity.pdbx_description
1 polymer ?
#
loop_
_entity_poly.entity_id
_entity_poly.type
_entity_poly.pdbx_seq_one_letter_code
_entity_poly.pdbx_strand_id
1 'polypeptide(L)'
;MDLIPAPLAAQLDPSARLRLDAATTLGGGPGTERAEAWLRERLGAAGGLPLRWSADPVIALALDAALAPEAYRIEVDAERVRITAGSERGAHWAVETVRQLLGSAAFRRAPVAGAAWSLPLGTVADEPRFGWRGVLLDVARHFLPKADLLRYVDLLAAHKLNVLHLHLTDDQGWRFEVKRYPRLTEVGSWRERSMVGYRAAGRRDDRPHGGYYTQEDLRELVAYAAERGSTVGPENDLPGHTQA
;
A
#
# COMPACT_ATOMS: atom_id res chain seq x y z
N MET A 1 10.33 15.97 -11.10
CA MET A 1 10.24 14.76 -10.26
C MET A 1 9.20 13.89 -10.93
N ASP A 2 9.57 12.67 -11.28
CA ASP A 2 8.72 11.83 -12.11
C ASP A 2 7.81 11.00 -11.20
N LEU A 3 6.52 11.32 -11.23
CA LEU A 3 5.49 10.57 -10.51
C LEU A 3 5.32 9.19 -11.14
N ILE A 4 5.23 8.15 -10.31
CA ILE A 4 5.03 6.77 -10.76
C ILE A 4 3.90 6.13 -9.93
N PRO A 5 2.79 5.69 -10.54
CA PRO A 5 2.44 5.84 -11.96
C PRO A 5 2.33 7.31 -12.38
N ALA A 6 2.62 7.59 -13.65
CA ALA A 6 2.42 8.92 -14.21
C ALA A 6 0.93 9.25 -14.18
N PRO A 7 0.52 10.41 -13.62
CA PRO A 7 -0.87 10.80 -13.60
C PRO A 7 -1.36 11.13 -15.01
N LEU A 8 -2.68 11.10 -15.23
CA LEU A 8 -3.26 11.51 -16.51
C LEU A 8 -2.87 12.94 -16.92
N ALA A 9 -2.84 13.87 -15.96
CA ALA A 9 -2.38 15.23 -16.18
C ALA A 9 -1.66 15.76 -14.94
N ALA A 10 -0.49 16.38 -15.16
CA ALA A 10 0.23 17.14 -14.15
C ALA A 10 0.82 18.40 -14.77
N GLN A 11 0.49 19.55 -14.17
CA GLN A 11 1.03 20.86 -14.52
C GLN A 11 1.61 21.45 -13.25
N LEU A 12 2.92 21.25 -13.04
CA LEU A 12 3.62 21.63 -11.82
C LEU A 12 4.71 22.65 -12.15
N ASP A 13 4.78 23.73 -11.36
CA ASP A 13 5.84 24.71 -11.44
C ASP A 13 7.09 24.19 -10.69
N PRO A 14 8.22 23.97 -11.38
CA PRO A 14 9.44 23.47 -10.74
C PRO A 14 10.12 24.52 -9.85
N SER A 15 9.80 25.80 -10.01
CA SER A 15 10.45 26.94 -9.35
C SER A 15 9.67 27.47 -8.14
N ALA A 16 8.34 27.33 -8.14
CA ALA A 16 7.48 27.79 -7.06
C ALA A 16 7.04 26.61 -6.16
N ARG A 17 7.20 26.75 -4.84
CA ARG A 17 6.84 25.70 -3.88
C ARG A 17 6.11 26.24 -2.65
N LEU A 18 5.11 25.49 -2.19
CA LEU A 18 4.46 25.68 -0.90
C LEU A 18 5.27 24.92 0.16
N ARG A 19 5.71 25.62 1.20
CA ARG A 19 6.42 24.99 2.33
C ARG A 19 5.41 24.44 3.33
N LEU A 20 5.65 23.21 3.79
CA LEU A 20 4.93 22.61 4.90
C LEU A 20 5.84 22.54 6.13
N ASP A 21 5.27 22.79 7.30
CA ASP A 21 5.97 22.83 8.58
C ASP A 21 5.07 22.35 9.74
N ALA A 22 5.56 22.47 10.97
CA ALA A 22 4.86 22.00 12.15
C ALA A 22 3.52 22.72 12.41
N ALA A 23 3.29 23.90 11.82
CA ALA A 23 2.03 24.64 11.90
C ALA A 23 1.05 24.26 10.78
N THR A 24 1.48 23.47 9.80
CA THR A 24 0.60 22.97 8.72
C THR A 24 -0.54 22.15 9.31
N THR A 25 -1.75 22.55 8.97
CA THR A 25 -3.00 21.92 9.40
C THR A 25 -3.61 21.07 8.28
N LEU A 26 -4.39 20.08 8.69
CA LEU A 26 -5.11 19.15 7.84
C LEU A 26 -6.58 19.18 8.21
N GLY A 27 -7.47 19.07 7.25
CA GLY A 27 -8.89 18.88 7.53
C GLY A 27 -9.61 18.40 6.30
N GLY A 28 -10.70 17.67 6.50
CA GLY A 28 -11.53 17.25 5.40
C GLY A 28 -13.02 17.17 5.75
N GLY A 29 -13.81 16.97 4.70
CA GLY A 29 -15.25 16.80 4.80
C GLY A 29 -15.65 15.35 5.16
N PRO A 30 -16.96 15.09 5.34
CA PRO A 30 -17.44 13.74 5.62
C PRO A 30 -16.95 12.71 4.59
N GLY A 31 -16.44 11.58 5.06
CA GLY A 31 -15.95 10.49 4.22
C GLY A 31 -14.46 10.56 3.85
N THR A 32 -13.71 11.56 4.33
CA THR A 32 -12.26 11.67 4.12
C THR A 32 -11.42 11.19 5.31
N GLU A 33 -12.05 10.71 6.38
CA GLU A 33 -11.42 10.48 7.68
C GLU A 33 -10.26 9.49 7.60
N ARG A 34 -10.39 8.43 6.79
CA ARG A 34 -9.31 7.45 6.59
C ARG A 34 -8.15 8.00 5.78
N ALA A 35 -8.42 8.81 4.76
CA ALA A 35 -7.36 9.46 3.97
C ALA A 35 -6.60 10.50 4.82
N GLU A 36 -7.31 11.23 5.69
CA GLU A 36 -6.70 12.14 6.67
C GLU A 36 -5.82 11.38 7.68
N ALA A 37 -6.34 10.29 8.25
CA ALA A 37 -5.59 9.44 9.17
C ALA A 37 -4.33 8.87 8.50
N TRP A 38 -4.46 8.42 7.25
CA TRP A 38 -3.37 7.89 6.45
C TRP A 38 -2.27 8.95 6.19
N LEU A 39 -2.66 10.14 5.75
CA LEU A 39 -1.71 11.24 5.54
C LEU A 39 -0.97 11.60 6.83
N ARG A 40 -1.70 11.65 7.96
CA ARG A 40 -1.14 11.95 9.28
C ARG A 40 -0.20 10.84 9.76
N GLU A 41 -0.54 9.58 9.57
CA GLU A 41 0.33 8.44 9.91
C GLU A 41 1.65 8.54 9.13
N ARG A 42 1.57 8.79 7.82
CA ARG A 42 2.73 8.77 6.93
C ARG A 42 3.63 9.99 7.06
N LEU A 43 3.08 11.17 7.31
CA LEU A 43 3.86 12.41 7.41
C LEU A 43 4.14 12.84 8.85
N GLY A 44 3.33 12.42 9.82
CA GLY A 44 3.52 12.72 11.23
C GLY A 44 4.71 12.01 11.84
N ALA A 45 4.73 10.67 11.79
CA ALA A 45 5.77 9.87 12.43
C ALA A 45 7.13 10.00 11.72
N ALA A 46 7.13 10.09 10.39
CA ALA A 46 8.35 10.13 9.58
C ALA A 46 8.82 11.55 9.23
N GLY A 47 7.95 12.56 9.31
CA GLY A 47 8.26 13.90 8.84
C GLY A 47 8.19 15.01 9.87
N GLY A 48 7.73 14.74 11.10
CA GLY A 48 7.57 15.80 12.09
C GLY A 48 6.54 16.86 11.66
N LEU A 49 5.61 16.49 10.77
CA LEU A 49 4.44 17.28 10.39
C LEU A 49 3.24 16.75 11.17
N PRO A 50 2.82 17.38 12.29
CA PRO A 50 1.76 16.84 13.13
C PRO A 50 0.40 16.79 12.40
N LEU A 51 0.20 17.65 11.39
CA LEU A 51 -1.03 17.76 10.60
C LEU A 51 -2.28 17.79 11.51
N ARG A 52 -2.28 18.77 12.41
CA ARG A 52 -3.37 18.99 13.36
C ARG A 52 -4.65 19.32 12.60
N TRP A 53 -5.77 18.85 13.13
CA TRP A 53 -7.07 19.13 12.53
C TRP A 53 -7.39 20.64 12.59
N SER A 54 -7.95 21.19 11.52
CA SER A 54 -8.48 22.56 11.45
C SER A 54 -9.71 22.62 10.55
N ALA A 55 -10.69 23.45 10.92
CA ALA A 55 -11.82 23.78 10.06
C ALA A 55 -11.41 24.64 8.85
N ASP A 56 -10.30 25.36 8.96
CA ASP A 56 -9.65 26.09 7.87
C ASP A 56 -8.22 25.55 7.68
N PRO A 57 -8.04 24.41 6.98
CA PRO A 57 -6.75 23.75 6.92
C PRO A 57 -5.89 24.25 5.76
N VAL A 58 -4.56 24.13 5.93
CA VAL A 58 -3.60 24.28 4.82
C VAL A 58 -3.78 23.15 3.81
N ILE A 59 -3.99 21.91 4.28
CA ILE A 59 -4.30 20.76 3.44
C ILE A 59 -5.77 20.38 3.63
N ALA A 60 -6.59 20.64 2.62
CA ALA A 60 -8.01 20.37 2.62
C ALA A 60 -8.34 19.13 1.77
N LEU A 61 -9.09 18.16 2.32
CA LEU A 61 -9.63 17.01 1.59
C LEU A 61 -11.15 17.15 1.45
N ALA A 62 -11.67 16.87 0.26
CA ALA A 62 -13.11 16.84 0.01
C ALA A 62 -13.48 15.73 -0.96
N LEU A 63 -14.69 15.19 -0.80
CA LEU A 63 -15.29 14.29 -1.78
C LEU A 63 -16.14 15.06 -2.78
N ASP A 64 -16.03 14.69 -4.05
CA ASP A 64 -16.85 15.21 -5.14
C ASP A 64 -17.42 14.03 -5.94
N ALA A 65 -18.72 13.78 -5.78
CA ALA A 65 -19.41 12.69 -6.45
C ALA A 65 -19.46 12.83 -7.99
N ALA A 66 -19.08 13.96 -8.56
CA ALA A 66 -18.93 14.12 -10.01
C ALA A 66 -17.67 13.42 -10.56
N LEU A 67 -16.68 13.14 -9.71
CA LEU A 67 -15.49 12.39 -10.07
C LEU A 67 -15.75 10.87 -10.02
N ALA A 68 -15.08 10.12 -10.88
CA ALA A 68 -15.13 8.66 -10.82
C ALA A 68 -14.60 8.15 -9.46
N PRO A 69 -15.00 6.95 -8.99
CA PRO A 69 -14.73 6.51 -7.60
C PRO A 69 -13.25 6.54 -7.19
N GLU A 70 -12.32 6.26 -8.10
CA GLU A 70 -10.88 6.30 -7.82
C GLU A 70 -10.18 7.54 -8.41
N ALA A 71 -10.92 8.46 -9.01
CA ALA A 71 -10.39 9.70 -9.56
C ALA A 71 -10.12 10.72 -8.45
N TYR A 72 -9.10 11.55 -8.66
CA TYR A 72 -8.76 12.63 -7.76
C TYR A 72 -8.10 13.81 -8.49
N ARG A 73 -8.13 14.96 -7.83
CA ARG A 73 -7.47 16.20 -8.23
C ARG A 73 -6.72 16.78 -7.03
N ILE A 74 -5.50 17.23 -7.26
CA ILE A 74 -4.66 17.94 -6.28
C ILE A 74 -4.36 19.31 -6.88
N GLU A 75 -4.62 20.35 -6.10
CA GLU A 75 -4.26 21.72 -6.43
C GLU A 75 -3.39 22.29 -5.32
N VAL A 76 -2.21 22.79 -5.68
CA VAL A 76 -1.27 23.42 -4.76
C VAL A 76 -1.10 24.87 -5.20
N ASP A 77 -1.53 25.80 -4.36
CA ASP A 77 -1.25 27.23 -4.53
C ASP A 77 -0.22 27.71 -3.50
N ALA A 78 0.01 29.03 -3.43
CA ALA A 78 1.02 29.61 -2.56
C ALA A 78 0.69 29.47 -1.05
N GLU A 79 -0.55 29.13 -0.71
CA GLU A 79 -1.05 29.10 0.67
C GLU A 79 -1.58 27.71 1.07
N ARG A 80 -2.13 26.94 0.14
CA ARG A 80 -2.96 25.77 0.43
C ARG A 80 -2.77 24.63 -0.57
N VAL A 81 -3.12 23.44 -0.09
CA VAL A 81 -3.29 22.21 -0.86
C VAL A 81 -4.76 21.83 -0.81
N ARG A 82 -5.42 21.74 -1.96
CA ARG A 82 -6.79 21.21 -2.09
C ARG A 82 -6.75 19.85 -2.76
N ILE A 83 -7.34 18.85 -2.12
CA ILE A 83 -7.46 17.49 -2.62
C ILE A 83 -8.95 17.19 -2.76
N THR A 84 -9.39 16.91 -3.98
CA THR A 84 -10.76 16.52 -4.29
C THR A 84 -10.77 15.12 -4.88
N ALA A 85 -11.65 14.23 -4.43
CA ALA A 85 -11.70 12.85 -4.91
C ALA A 85 -13.13 12.31 -5.05
N GLY A 86 -13.33 11.36 -5.95
CA GLY A 86 -14.66 10.74 -6.16
C GLY A 86 -15.12 9.82 -5.03
N SER A 87 -14.18 9.28 -4.25
CA SER A 87 -14.45 8.52 -3.03
C SER A 87 -13.24 8.53 -2.10
N GLU A 88 -13.40 7.89 -0.93
CA GLU A 88 -12.31 7.59 0.00
C GLU A 88 -11.09 6.94 -0.70
N ARG A 89 -11.32 6.05 -1.68
CA ARG A 89 -10.23 5.38 -2.40
C ARG A 89 -9.48 6.32 -3.35
N GLY A 90 -10.19 7.24 -4.02
CA GLY A 90 -9.55 8.31 -4.78
C GLY A 90 -8.73 9.24 -3.89
N ALA A 91 -9.24 9.58 -2.70
CA ALA A 91 -8.52 10.40 -1.73
C ALA A 91 -7.24 9.69 -1.23
N HIS A 92 -7.29 8.38 -1.03
CA HIS A 92 -6.11 7.57 -0.70
C HIS A 92 -5.03 7.65 -1.80
N TRP A 93 -5.42 7.52 -3.07
CA TRP A 93 -4.47 7.68 -4.20
C TRP A 93 -3.90 9.08 -4.31
N ALA A 94 -4.69 10.11 -4.00
CA ALA A 94 -4.20 11.48 -3.92
C ALA A 94 -3.13 11.65 -2.85
N VAL A 95 -3.31 11.04 -1.67
CA VAL A 95 -2.30 11.05 -0.61
C VAL A 95 -1.00 10.40 -1.07
N GLU A 96 -1.06 9.27 -1.78
CA GLU A 96 0.15 8.63 -2.32
C GLU A 96 0.88 9.53 -3.34
N THR A 97 0.15 10.27 -4.17
CA THR A 97 0.73 11.28 -5.06
C THR A 97 1.37 12.43 -4.27
N VAL A 98 0.71 12.95 -3.23
CA VAL A 98 1.29 13.98 -2.34
C VAL A 98 2.59 13.48 -1.71
N ARG A 99 2.62 12.23 -1.22
CA ARG A 99 3.84 11.62 -0.66
C ARG A 99 4.97 11.56 -1.68
N GLN A 100 4.68 11.20 -2.93
CA GLN A 100 5.68 11.25 -3.99
C GLN A 100 6.19 12.66 -4.24
N LEU A 101 5.31 13.67 -4.33
CA LEU A 101 5.70 15.08 -4.53
C LEU A 101 6.57 15.64 -3.39
N LEU A 102 6.38 15.15 -2.16
CA LEU A 102 7.22 15.47 -1.00
C LEU A 102 8.60 14.78 -1.05
N GLY A 103 8.77 13.78 -1.89
CA GLY A 103 10.03 13.06 -2.12
C GLY A 103 10.25 11.85 -1.20
N SER A 104 11.40 11.21 -1.36
CA SER A 104 11.71 9.90 -0.74
C SER A 104 11.70 9.90 0.79
N ALA A 105 11.87 11.06 1.44
CA ALA A 105 11.75 11.19 2.88
C ALA A 105 10.34 10.83 3.38
N ALA A 106 9.28 11.08 2.60
CA ALA A 106 7.89 10.75 2.94
C ALA A 106 7.59 9.23 2.94
N PHE A 107 8.58 8.40 2.59
CA PHE A 107 8.49 6.94 2.60
C PHE A 107 9.35 6.29 3.68
N ARG A 108 10.04 7.09 4.51
CA ARG A 108 10.76 6.59 5.67
C ARG A 108 9.78 6.31 6.82
N ARG A 109 10.20 5.47 7.77
CA ARG A 109 9.41 5.14 8.98
C ARG A 109 9.81 5.97 10.20
N ALA A 110 10.91 6.72 10.11
CA ALA A 110 11.45 7.56 11.16
C ALA A 110 11.94 8.89 10.56
N PRO A 111 12.00 9.97 11.37
CA PRO A 111 12.49 11.27 10.93
C PRO A 111 13.87 11.21 10.30
N VAL A 112 14.02 11.86 9.14
CA VAL A 112 15.31 12.10 8.51
C VAL A 112 15.76 13.51 8.87
N ALA A 113 16.95 13.63 9.45
CA ALA A 113 17.52 14.93 9.81
C ALA A 113 17.60 15.85 8.58
N GLY A 114 17.11 17.09 8.73
CA GLY A 114 17.14 18.09 7.66
C GLY A 114 16.06 17.93 6.58
N ALA A 115 15.05 17.07 6.77
CA ALA A 115 13.92 17.00 5.85
C ALA A 115 13.16 18.34 5.81
N ALA A 116 13.11 18.95 4.62
CA ALA A 116 12.32 20.14 4.35
C ALA A 116 11.14 19.76 3.47
N TRP A 117 9.92 19.94 4.00
CA TRP A 117 8.70 19.58 3.30
C TRP A 117 8.25 20.72 2.42
N SER A 118 8.14 20.46 1.13
CA SER A 118 7.57 21.42 0.20
C SER A 118 6.97 20.73 -1.01
N LEU A 119 5.87 21.27 -1.51
CA LEU A 119 5.14 20.81 -2.68
C LEU A 119 5.32 21.81 -3.82
N PRO A 120 5.57 21.38 -5.07
CA PRO A 120 5.53 22.28 -6.20
C PRO A 120 4.10 22.83 -6.38
N LEU A 121 3.98 24.11 -6.72
CA LEU A 121 2.69 24.71 -7.07
C LEU A 121 2.17 24.12 -8.37
N GLY A 122 0.84 24.12 -8.54
CA GLY A 122 0.19 23.65 -9.75
C GLY A 122 -0.89 22.61 -9.47
N THR A 123 -1.18 21.78 -10.48
CA THR A 123 -2.29 20.83 -10.43
C THR A 123 -1.90 19.44 -10.90
N VAL A 124 -2.54 18.43 -10.30
CA VAL A 124 -2.53 17.03 -10.75
C VAL A 124 -3.97 16.57 -10.84
N ALA A 125 -4.34 15.94 -11.95
CA ALA A 125 -5.63 15.26 -12.12
C ALA A 125 -5.36 13.84 -12.62
N ASP A 126 -6.03 12.87 -12.02
CA ASP A 126 -5.70 11.48 -12.25
C ASP A 126 -6.87 10.54 -11.96
N GLU A 127 -6.91 9.43 -12.68
CA GLU A 127 -7.83 8.32 -12.47
C GLU A 127 -7.23 7.04 -13.05
N PRO A 128 -7.58 5.86 -12.52
CA PRO A 128 -6.99 4.63 -13.00
C PRO A 128 -7.57 4.22 -14.36
N ARG A 129 -6.69 3.85 -15.30
CA ARG A 129 -7.12 3.21 -16.55
C ARG A 129 -7.85 1.88 -16.32
N PHE A 130 -7.44 1.11 -15.32
CA PHE A 130 -8.01 -0.20 -15.00
C PHE A 130 -8.45 -0.26 -13.54
N GLY A 131 -9.65 -0.79 -13.29
CA GLY A 131 -10.18 -0.98 -11.94
C GLY A 131 -9.52 -2.13 -11.17
N TRP A 132 -8.89 -3.09 -11.85
CA TRP A 132 -8.17 -4.21 -11.26
C TRP A 132 -6.67 -4.10 -11.56
N ARG A 133 -5.87 -3.82 -10.52
CA ARG A 133 -4.43 -3.58 -10.65
C ARG A 133 -3.71 -4.44 -9.62
N GLY A 134 -3.45 -5.69 -10.00
CA GLY A 134 -3.06 -6.74 -9.07
C GLY A 134 -1.59 -7.15 -9.14
N VAL A 135 -1.10 -7.67 -8.01
CA VAL A 135 0.17 -8.41 -7.90
C VAL A 135 -0.15 -9.80 -7.34
N LEU A 136 0.38 -10.85 -7.98
CA LEU A 136 0.39 -12.18 -7.40
C LEU A 136 1.66 -12.36 -6.57
N LEU A 137 1.49 -12.80 -5.32
CA LEU A 137 2.58 -13.13 -4.42
C LEU A 137 2.49 -14.61 -4.03
N ASP A 138 3.50 -15.37 -4.45
CA ASP A 138 3.66 -16.78 -4.12
C ASP A 138 4.35 -16.94 -2.77
N VAL A 139 3.55 -17.36 -1.78
CA VAL A 139 4.01 -17.69 -0.43
C VAL A 139 3.99 -19.20 -0.18
N ALA A 140 3.42 -19.97 -1.11
CA ALA A 140 3.40 -21.44 -1.06
C ALA A 140 4.81 -22.02 -1.25
N ARG A 141 5.55 -21.55 -2.27
CA ARG A 141 6.90 -22.05 -2.57
C ARG A 141 7.90 -21.65 -1.51
N HIS A 142 7.92 -20.37 -1.12
CA HIS A 142 8.73 -19.86 -0.02
C HIS A 142 7.90 -18.94 0.86
N PHE A 143 7.50 -19.47 2.03
CA PHE A 143 6.84 -18.71 3.09
C PHE A 143 7.52 -17.37 3.36
N LEU A 144 6.72 -16.30 3.33
CA LEU A 144 7.08 -14.96 3.77
C LEU A 144 6.42 -14.68 5.13
N PRO A 145 7.17 -14.22 6.15
CA PRO A 145 6.59 -13.75 7.40
C PRO A 145 5.50 -12.68 7.19
N LYS A 146 4.51 -12.63 8.10
CA LYS A 146 3.41 -11.66 8.03
C LYS A 146 3.90 -10.22 7.85
N ALA A 147 4.95 -9.83 8.58
CA ALA A 147 5.52 -8.48 8.49
C ALA A 147 5.95 -8.11 7.06
N ASP A 148 6.43 -9.07 6.27
CA ASP A 148 6.78 -8.86 4.87
C ASP A 148 5.54 -8.72 4.00
N LEU A 149 4.45 -9.46 4.27
CA LEU A 149 3.17 -9.25 3.59
C LEU A 149 2.62 -7.85 3.81
N LEU A 150 2.60 -7.38 5.06
CA LEU A 150 2.19 -6.01 5.40
C LEU A 150 3.08 -4.98 4.67
N ARG A 151 4.38 -5.24 4.60
CA ARG A 151 5.31 -4.40 3.85
C ARG A 151 5.03 -4.41 2.35
N TYR A 152 4.65 -5.55 1.77
CA TYR A 152 4.22 -5.64 0.37
C TYR A 152 2.96 -4.80 0.12
N VAL A 153 1.96 -4.85 1.00
CA VAL A 153 0.77 -4.00 0.91
C VAL A 153 1.14 -2.51 0.87
N ASP A 154 2.06 -2.06 1.74
CA ASP A 154 2.55 -0.67 1.70
C ASP A 154 3.14 -0.29 0.33
N LEU A 155 3.84 -1.23 -0.32
CA LEU A 155 4.45 -1.01 -1.63
C LEU A 155 3.41 -1.00 -2.75
N LEU A 156 2.39 -1.86 -2.69
CA LEU A 156 1.27 -1.86 -3.62
C LEU A 156 0.55 -0.50 -3.59
N ALA A 157 0.21 -0.03 -2.39
CA ALA A 157 -0.46 1.26 -2.20
C ALA A 157 0.37 2.43 -2.76
N ALA A 158 1.69 2.45 -2.51
CA ALA A 158 2.59 3.47 -3.04
C ALA A 158 2.59 3.57 -4.57
N HIS A 159 2.24 2.47 -5.26
CA HIS A 159 2.12 2.38 -6.72
C HIS A 159 0.66 2.35 -7.21
N LYS A 160 -0.30 2.63 -6.31
CA LYS A 160 -1.75 2.60 -6.57
C LYS A 160 -2.27 1.24 -7.06
N LEU A 161 -1.59 0.15 -6.76
CA LEU A 161 -2.07 -1.22 -7.00
C LEU A 161 -3.08 -1.57 -5.91
N ASN A 162 -4.21 -2.17 -6.30
CA ASN A 162 -5.37 -2.33 -5.43
C ASN A 162 -5.78 -3.79 -5.20
N VAL A 163 -5.00 -4.76 -5.71
CA VAL A 163 -5.22 -6.18 -5.43
C VAL A 163 -3.92 -6.88 -5.09
N LEU A 164 -3.89 -7.56 -3.95
CA LEU A 164 -2.89 -8.56 -3.60
C LEU A 164 -3.52 -9.94 -3.81
N HIS A 165 -3.13 -10.62 -4.88
CA HIS A 165 -3.47 -12.02 -5.10
C HIS A 165 -2.46 -12.88 -4.36
N LEU A 166 -2.89 -13.62 -3.35
CA LEU A 166 -2.03 -14.39 -2.47
C LEU A 166 -2.14 -15.88 -2.80
N HIS A 167 -1.09 -16.42 -3.42
CA HIS A 167 -0.99 -17.83 -3.77
C HIS A 167 -0.53 -18.63 -2.55
N LEU A 168 -1.50 -19.24 -1.86
CA LEU A 168 -1.35 -19.77 -0.50
C LEU A 168 -1.08 -21.28 -0.44
N THR A 169 -1.23 -22.01 -1.54
CA THR A 169 -1.14 -23.47 -1.57
C THR A 169 -0.42 -23.94 -2.83
N ASP A 170 0.49 -24.89 -2.68
CA ASP A 170 1.13 -25.59 -3.80
C ASP A 170 1.70 -26.92 -3.31
N ASP A 171 2.35 -27.67 -4.20
CA ASP A 171 2.99 -28.95 -3.87
C ASP A 171 4.04 -28.84 -2.73
N GLN A 172 4.70 -27.69 -2.61
CA GLN A 172 5.79 -27.48 -1.65
C GLN A 172 5.36 -26.76 -0.37
N GLY A 173 4.05 -26.46 -0.22
CA GLY A 173 3.53 -25.99 1.04
C GLY A 173 2.09 -25.48 1.06
N TRP A 174 1.45 -25.70 2.20
CA TRP A 174 0.14 -25.18 2.59
C TRP A 174 0.29 -24.06 3.64
N ARG A 175 -0.22 -22.86 3.34
CA ARG A 175 0.13 -21.65 4.11
C ARG A 175 -0.96 -21.05 4.97
N PHE A 176 -2.15 -21.63 5.08
CA PHE A 176 -3.21 -21.04 5.91
C PHE A 176 -3.89 -22.03 6.84
N GLU A 177 -4.22 -21.60 8.04
CA GLU A 177 -4.89 -22.44 9.04
C GLU A 177 -6.33 -22.82 8.63
N VAL A 178 -6.60 -24.13 8.58
CA VAL A 178 -7.95 -24.67 8.49
C VAL A 178 -8.25 -25.47 9.75
N LYS A 179 -9.01 -24.87 10.68
CA LYS A 179 -9.31 -25.47 12.00
C LYS A 179 -9.89 -26.88 11.94
N ARG A 180 -10.67 -27.19 10.89
CA ARG A 180 -11.24 -28.53 10.66
C ARG A 180 -10.19 -29.57 10.24
N TYR A 181 -9.11 -29.14 9.60
CA TYR A 181 -8.08 -29.98 9.00
C TYR A 181 -6.68 -29.54 9.47
N PRO A 182 -6.34 -29.72 10.76
CA PRO A 182 -5.11 -29.20 11.35
C PRO A 182 -3.84 -29.75 10.70
N ARG A 183 -3.90 -30.99 10.16
CA ARG A 183 -2.77 -31.61 9.45
C ARG A 183 -2.28 -30.83 8.22
N LEU A 184 -3.14 -30.01 7.61
CA LEU A 184 -2.74 -29.15 6.49
C LEU A 184 -1.63 -28.18 6.90
N THR A 185 -1.68 -27.65 8.13
CA THR A 185 -0.63 -26.79 8.66
C THR A 185 0.39 -27.52 9.53
N GLU A 186 -0.01 -28.53 10.31
CA GLU A 186 0.94 -29.31 11.14
C GLU A 186 1.97 -30.08 10.29
N VAL A 187 1.57 -30.53 9.10
CA VAL A 187 2.43 -31.28 8.16
C VAL A 187 2.69 -30.45 6.90
N GLY A 188 1.64 -30.06 6.18
CA GLY A 188 1.76 -29.44 4.86
C GLY A 188 2.43 -28.07 4.85
N SER A 189 2.60 -27.41 6.00
CA SER A 189 3.30 -26.12 6.06
C SER A 189 4.82 -26.21 6.13
N TRP A 190 5.41 -27.41 6.22
CA TRP A 190 6.86 -27.60 6.29
C TRP A 190 7.32 -28.63 5.27
N ARG A 191 8.53 -28.39 4.73
CA ARG A 191 9.28 -29.38 3.97
C ARG A 191 10.70 -29.48 4.52
N GLU A 192 11.29 -30.66 4.41
CA GLU A 192 12.64 -30.91 4.89
C GLU A 192 13.72 -30.17 4.07
N ARG A 193 13.48 -29.99 2.78
CA ARG A 193 14.51 -29.62 1.79
C ARG A 193 13.91 -28.83 0.63
N SER A 194 14.71 -27.98 -0.01
CA SER A 194 14.34 -27.19 -1.18
C SER A 194 15.27 -27.45 -2.36
N MET A 195 14.76 -27.37 -3.59
CA MET A 195 15.61 -27.46 -4.79
C MET A 195 16.53 -26.25 -4.89
N VAL A 196 17.83 -26.47 -5.11
CA VAL A 196 18.82 -25.38 -5.25
C VAL A 196 19.05 -25.06 -6.72
N GLY A 197 18.21 -24.17 -7.25
CA GLY A 197 18.31 -23.72 -8.64
C GLY A 197 17.91 -24.79 -9.66
N TYR A 198 17.16 -24.38 -10.68
CA TYR A 198 16.60 -25.30 -11.68
C TYR A 198 17.65 -26.17 -12.40
N ARG A 199 18.85 -25.61 -12.66
CA ARG A 199 19.90 -26.29 -13.44
C ARG A 199 20.78 -27.25 -12.64
N ALA A 200 20.60 -27.37 -11.33
CA ALA A 200 21.49 -28.17 -10.48
C ALA A 200 21.09 -29.67 -10.41
N ALA A 201 20.45 -30.20 -11.46
CA ALA A 201 20.14 -31.63 -11.61
C ALA A 201 19.50 -32.30 -10.37
N GLY A 202 18.48 -31.67 -9.78
CA GLY A 202 17.77 -32.23 -8.63
C GLY A 202 18.48 -32.08 -7.29
N ARG A 203 19.60 -31.33 -7.24
CA ARG A 203 20.24 -30.95 -5.97
C ARG A 203 19.24 -30.26 -5.05
N ARG A 204 19.20 -30.71 -3.80
CA ARG A 204 18.44 -30.10 -2.72
C ARG A 204 19.37 -29.55 -1.65
N ASP A 205 18.91 -28.55 -0.91
CA ASP A 205 19.57 -28.13 0.32
C ASP A 205 19.13 -28.99 1.51
N ASP A 206 19.83 -28.86 2.63
CA ASP A 206 19.50 -29.49 3.90
C ASP A 206 18.91 -28.46 4.88
N ARG A 207 18.07 -27.56 4.35
CA ARG A 207 17.44 -26.48 5.11
C ARG A 207 15.93 -26.67 5.13
N PRO A 208 15.36 -27.12 6.28
CA PRO A 208 13.93 -27.13 6.46
C PRO A 208 13.34 -25.74 6.23
N HIS A 209 12.25 -25.68 5.46
CA HIS A 209 11.57 -24.43 5.13
C HIS A 209 10.08 -24.59 5.38
N GLY A 210 9.48 -23.59 6.02
CA GLY A 210 8.06 -23.63 6.30
C GLY A 210 7.54 -22.45 7.08
N GLY A 211 6.28 -22.60 7.51
CA GLY A 211 5.48 -21.55 8.13
C GLY A 211 4.09 -21.47 7.48
N TYR A 212 3.14 -20.95 8.25
CA TYR A 212 1.77 -20.70 7.82
C TYR A 212 1.21 -19.47 8.55
N TYR A 213 0.13 -18.92 8.01
CA TYR A 213 -0.63 -17.84 8.60
C TYR A 213 -1.80 -18.41 9.39
N THR A 214 -1.94 -18.00 10.64
CA THR A 214 -3.15 -18.28 11.41
C THR A 214 -4.34 -17.52 10.79
N GLN A 215 -5.57 -17.91 11.16
CA GLN A 215 -6.72 -17.12 10.74
C GLN A 215 -6.64 -15.66 11.22
N GLU A 216 -6.01 -15.41 12.37
CA GLU A 216 -5.86 -14.06 12.91
C GLU A 216 -4.83 -13.25 12.11
N ASP A 217 -3.71 -13.87 11.71
CA ASP A 217 -2.74 -13.23 10.82
C ASP A 217 -3.38 -12.80 9.49
N LEU A 218 -4.25 -13.64 8.93
CA LEU A 218 -4.95 -13.32 7.69
C LEU A 218 -6.03 -12.24 7.89
N ARG A 219 -6.74 -12.22 9.02
CA ARG A 219 -7.67 -11.13 9.34
C ARG A 219 -6.94 -9.80 9.46
N GLU A 220 -5.80 -9.78 10.14
CA GLU A 220 -4.95 -8.59 10.24
C GLU A 220 -4.49 -8.14 8.86
N LEU A 221 -4.00 -9.05 8.01
CA LEU A 221 -3.59 -8.72 6.65
C LEU A 221 -4.73 -8.10 5.82
N VAL A 222 -5.94 -8.68 5.88
CA VAL A 222 -7.11 -8.18 5.16
C VAL A 222 -7.49 -6.78 5.64
N ALA A 223 -7.52 -6.56 6.96
CA ALA A 223 -7.82 -5.24 7.53
C ALA A 223 -6.74 -4.22 7.12
N TYR A 224 -5.47 -4.58 7.24
CA TYR A 224 -4.33 -3.74 6.89
C TYR A 224 -4.33 -3.36 5.39
N ALA A 225 -4.70 -4.30 4.52
CA ALA A 225 -4.86 -4.05 3.08
C ALA A 225 -6.03 -3.13 2.78
N ALA A 226 -7.16 -3.31 3.45
CA ALA A 226 -8.35 -2.47 3.25
C ALA A 226 -8.08 -1.00 3.63
N GLU A 227 -7.38 -0.74 4.73
CA GLU A 227 -6.91 0.61 5.12
C GLU A 227 -6.02 1.27 4.07
N ARG A 228 -5.41 0.46 3.20
CA ARG A 228 -4.44 0.84 2.16
C ARG A 228 -5.02 0.76 0.75
N GLY A 229 -6.36 0.74 0.65
CA GLY A 229 -7.08 0.70 -0.62
C GLY A 229 -6.90 -0.60 -1.42
N SER A 230 -6.38 -1.66 -0.79
CA SER A 230 -6.05 -2.94 -1.43
C SER A 230 -7.01 -4.05 -0.99
N THR A 231 -7.38 -4.91 -1.94
CA THR A 231 -8.15 -6.13 -1.70
C THR A 231 -7.20 -7.33 -1.66
N VAL A 232 -7.42 -8.26 -0.73
CA VAL A 232 -6.66 -9.53 -0.68
C VAL A 232 -7.51 -10.62 -1.34
N GLY A 233 -7.03 -11.18 -2.45
CA GLY A 233 -7.62 -12.33 -3.11
C GLY A 233 -6.84 -13.60 -2.75
N PRO A 234 -7.40 -14.54 -1.98
CA PRO A 234 -6.73 -15.80 -1.67
C PRO A 234 -6.85 -16.80 -2.81
N GLU A 235 -5.83 -17.63 -3.00
CA GLU A 235 -5.85 -18.77 -3.92
C GLU A 235 -5.70 -20.09 -3.15
N ASN A 236 -6.53 -21.07 -3.51
CA ASN A 236 -6.38 -22.48 -3.13
C ASN A 236 -6.37 -23.28 -4.44
N ASP A 237 -5.21 -23.76 -4.84
CA ASP A 237 -4.97 -24.35 -6.16
C ASP A 237 -5.45 -25.82 -6.22
N LEU A 238 -6.24 -26.13 -7.25
CA LEU A 238 -6.91 -27.42 -7.44
C LEU A 238 -7.20 -27.64 -8.95
N PRO A 239 -7.12 -28.88 -9.46
CA PRO A 239 -6.77 -30.12 -8.78
C PRO A 239 -5.27 -30.49 -8.85
N GLY A 240 -4.47 -29.73 -9.59
CA GLY A 240 -3.00 -29.84 -9.57
C GLY A 240 -2.41 -28.97 -8.46
N HIS A 241 -1.10 -29.07 -8.22
CA HIS A 241 -0.43 -28.32 -7.15
C HIS A 241 -0.94 -28.65 -5.73
N THR A 242 -1.26 -29.92 -5.47
CA THR A 242 -1.94 -30.40 -4.25
C THR A 242 -1.14 -31.45 -3.46
N GLN A 243 0.19 -31.50 -3.57
CA GLN A 243 0.99 -32.52 -2.85
C GLN A 243 1.10 -32.27 -1.33
N ALA A 244 1.10 -31.02 -0.87
CA ALA A 244 1.30 -30.64 0.54
C ALA A 244 0.10 -31.00 1.44
#